data_AF-A0AAV6PM64-F1
#
_entry.id   AF-A0AAV6PM64-F1
#
_cell.length_a   1.000
_cell.length_b   1.000
_cell.length_c   1.000
_cell.angle_alpha   90.00
_cell.angle_beta   90.00
_cell.angle_gamma   90.00
#
_symmetry.space_group_name_H-M   'P 1'
#
loop_
_entity.id
_entity.type
_entity.pdbx_description
1 polymer ?
#
loop_
_entity_poly.entity_id
_entity_poly.type
_entity_poly.pdbx_seq_one_letter_code
_entity_poly.pdbx_strand_id
1 'polypeptide(L)'
;EVSHCFQLLTSLFQAPPTIAVPFIQSLGPALLRFLQDVERTRPQTPQELQEVLDGVRAMEALVQAADESQRPQLVAILLPLLISFLLDENTLGSAPASSRSLHEAALKDLMRLGPQHSTVFRSLIRSSPHLKSRLEAAVRGNQECVNAKANSANPAAKASPSITLKTNFL
;
A
#
# COMPACT_ATOMS: atom_id res chain seq x y z
N GLU A 1 9.66 -19.97 -1.92
CA GLU A 1 10.27 -20.32 -0.62
C GLU A 1 10.44 -19.12 0.31
N VAL A 2 10.71 -17.89 -0.17
CA VAL A 2 10.88 -16.68 0.66
C VAL A 2 9.58 -16.14 1.29
N SER A 3 8.45 -16.21 0.58
CA SER A 3 7.13 -15.80 1.13
C SER A 3 6.76 -16.55 2.42
N HIS A 4 7.10 -17.84 2.52
CA HIS A 4 6.87 -18.63 3.73
C HIS A 4 7.73 -18.15 4.92
N CYS A 5 8.95 -17.66 4.67
CA CYS A 5 9.80 -17.10 5.72
C CYS A 5 9.18 -15.83 6.34
N PHE A 6 8.60 -14.95 5.54
CA PHE A 6 7.94 -13.75 6.06
C PHE A 6 6.62 -14.06 6.78
N GLN A 7 5.87 -15.09 6.34
CA GLN A 7 4.69 -15.57 7.05
C GLN A 7 5.05 -16.16 8.43
N LEU A 8 6.15 -16.92 8.50
CA LEU A 8 6.70 -17.41 9.77
C LEU A 8 7.17 -16.25 10.65
N LEU A 9 7.86 -15.27 10.07
CA LEU A 9 8.32 -14.09 10.80
C LEU A 9 7.16 -13.29 11.41
N THR A 10 6.09 -13.11 10.63
CA THR A 10 4.84 -12.48 11.09
C THR A 10 4.25 -13.25 12.28
N SER A 11 4.18 -14.58 12.18
CA SER A 11 3.69 -15.44 13.26
C SER A 11 4.56 -15.36 14.52
N LEU A 12 5.88 -15.32 14.36
CA LEU A 12 6.83 -15.18 15.47
C LEU A 12 6.69 -13.84 16.19
N PHE A 13 6.49 -12.75 15.44
CA PHE A 13 6.31 -11.43 16.03
C PHE A 13 4.97 -11.30 16.76
N GLN A 14 3.96 -12.08 16.37
CA GLN A 14 2.67 -12.15 17.06
C GLN A 14 2.67 -13.11 18.27
N ALA A 15 3.77 -13.81 18.54
CA ALA A 15 3.90 -14.69 19.69
C ALA A 15 3.95 -13.87 21.00
N PRO A 16 3.81 -14.53 22.18
CA PRO A 16 3.99 -13.84 23.46
C PRO A 16 5.32 -13.06 23.51
N PRO A 17 5.38 -11.90 24.20
CA PRO A 17 6.57 -11.04 24.20
C PRO A 17 7.87 -11.74 24.61
N THR A 18 7.79 -12.72 25.50
CA THR A 18 8.93 -13.57 25.93
C THR A 18 9.57 -14.33 24.77
N ILE A 19 8.83 -14.60 23.71
CA ILE A 19 9.28 -15.24 22.47
C ILE A 19 9.55 -14.16 21.42
N ALA A 20 8.59 -13.26 21.19
CA ALA A 20 8.66 -12.30 20.07
C ALA A 20 9.84 -11.33 20.16
N VAL A 21 10.12 -10.76 21.34
CA VAL A 21 11.12 -9.70 21.53
C VAL A 21 12.53 -10.08 21.03
N PRO A 22 13.13 -11.22 21.42
CA PRO A 22 14.46 -11.59 20.92
C PRO A 22 14.49 -11.82 19.40
N PHE A 23 13.40 -12.34 18.80
CA PHE A 23 13.30 -12.46 17.34
C PHE A 23 13.16 -11.09 16.67
N ILE A 24 12.37 -10.17 17.23
CA ILE A 24 12.24 -8.80 16.73
C ILE A 24 13.59 -8.09 16.74
N GLN A 25 14.34 -8.19 17.85
CA GLN A 25 15.64 -7.54 17.98
C GLN A 25 16.69 -8.10 17.01
N SER A 26 16.64 -9.40 16.72
CA SER A 26 17.60 -10.05 15.82
C SER A 26 17.22 -9.93 14.33
N LEU A 27 15.94 -10.05 14.00
CA LEU A 27 15.44 -10.14 12.62
C LEU A 27 14.83 -8.83 12.11
N GLY A 28 14.33 -7.96 12.98
CA GLY A 28 13.75 -6.66 12.62
C GLY A 28 14.68 -5.80 11.77
N PRO A 29 15.98 -5.62 12.12
CA PRO A 29 16.91 -4.85 11.29
C PRO A 29 17.17 -5.45 9.91
N ALA A 30 17.11 -6.77 9.77
CA ALA A 30 17.26 -7.43 8.47
C ALA A 30 16.00 -7.24 7.60
N LEU A 31 14.82 -7.37 8.21
CA LEU A 31 13.53 -7.09 7.54
C LEU A 31 13.46 -5.64 7.05
N LEU A 32 13.86 -4.68 7.88
CA LEU A 32 13.85 -3.26 7.51
C LEU A 32 14.80 -2.99 6.32
N ARG A 33 16.02 -3.55 6.35
CA ARG A 33 16.97 -3.41 5.23
C ARG A 33 16.43 -3.99 3.94
N PHE A 34 15.86 -5.19 3.99
CA PHE A 34 15.19 -5.81 2.84
C PHE A 34 14.14 -4.87 2.24
N LEU A 35 13.25 -4.31 3.07
CA LEU A 35 12.20 -3.39 2.59
C LEU A 35 12.76 -2.05 2.09
N GLN A 36 13.85 -1.54 2.66
CA GLN A 36 14.50 -0.33 2.17
C GLN A 36 15.10 -0.52 0.77
N ASP A 37 15.64 -1.69 0.48
CA ASP A 37 16.21 -1.99 -0.84
C ASP A 37 15.14 -2.07 -1.94
N VAL A 38 13.89 -2.38 -1.58
CA VAL A 38 12.74 -2.44 -2.52
C VAL A 38 12.46 -1.12 -3.22
N GLU A 39 12.73 0.02 -2.57
CA GLU A 39 12.55 1.34 -3.22
C GLU A 39 13.38 1.43 -4.51
N ARG A 40 14.58 0.82 -4.50
CA ARG A 40 15.53 0.84 -5.61
C ARG A 40 15.27 -0.29 -6.60
N THR A 41 15.05 -1.50 -6.12
CA THR A 41 14.95 -2.68 -6.99
C THR A 41 13.62 -2.76 -7.71
N ARG A 42 12.52 -2.41 -7.02
CA ARG A 42 11.13 -2.45 -7.48
C ARG A 42 10.68 -3.83 -7.98
N PRO A 43 9.53 -4.37 -7.51
CA PRO A 43 9.10 -5.68 -7.95
C PRO A 43 8.73 -5.68 -9.44
N GLN A 44 9.33 -6.60 -10.19
CA GLN A 44 9.09 -6.83 -11.61
C GLN A 44 8.09 -7.96 -11.82
N THR A 45 8.09 -8.95 -10.92
CA THR A 45 7.25 -10.16 -11.02
C THR A 45 6.19 -10.21 -9.92
N PRO A 46 5.10 -10.97 -10.10
CA PRO A 46 4.10 -11.15 -9.04
C PRO A 46 4.66 -11.83 -7.79
N GLN A 47 5.67 -12.70 -7.96
CA GLN A 47 6.34 -13.35 -6.84
C GLN A 47 7.13 -12.34 -6.00
N GLU A 48 7.95 -11.49 -6.62
CA GLU A 48 8.67 -10.43 -5.91
C GLU A 48 7.71 -9.49 -5.18
N LEU A 49 6.60 -9.11 -5.84
CA LEU A 49 5.56 -8.31 -5.20
C LEU A 49 5.05 -9.00 -3.93
N GLN A 50 4.72 -10.28 -4.01
CA GLN A 50 4.19 -11.03 -2.87
C GLN A 50 5.20 -11.08 -1.71
N GLU A 51 6.49 -11.28 -2.01
CA GLU A 51 7.56 -11.27 -1.00
C GLU A 51 7.66 -9.91 -0.30
N VAL A 52 7.57 -8.80 -1.06
CA VAL A 52 7.54 -7.45 -0.47
C VAL A 52 6.32 -7.26 0.42
N LEU A 53 5.13 -7.66 -0.04
CA LEU A 53 3.89 -7.51 0.73
C LEU A 53 3.90 -8.35 2.01
N ASP A 54 4.45 -9.56 1.96
CA ASP A 54 4.66 -10.38 3.16
C ASP A 54 5.67 -9.72 4.12
N GLY A 55 6.74 -9.10 3.60
CA GLY A 55 7.68 -8.32 4.39
C GLY A 55 7.03 -7.11 5.09
N VAL A 56 6.19 -6.36 4.37
CA VAL A 56 5.42 -5.23 4.96
C VAL A 56 4.49 -5.72 6.07
N ARG A 57 3.79 -6.85 5.86
CA ARG A 57 2.96 -7.47 6.92
C ARG A 57 3.78 -7.87 8.15
N ALA A 58 4.97 -8.43 7.96
CA ALA A 58 5.86 -8.75 9.08
C ALA A 58 6.30 -7.46 9.80
N MET A 59 6.57 -6.37 9.08
CA MET A 59 6.94 -5.09 9.68
C MET A 59 5.78 -4.47 10.47
N GLU A 60 4.55 -4.56 9.97
CA GLU A 60 3.36 -4.18 10.74
C GLU A 60 3.19 -5.04 12.00
N ALA A 61 3.37 -6.35 11.91
CA ALA A 61 3.30 -7.24 13.08
C ALA A 61 4.35 -6.89 14.13
N LEU A 62 5.57 -6.53 13.71
CA LEU A 62 6.62 -6.02 14.59
C LEU A 62 6.17 -4.74 15.32
N VAL A 63 5.59 -3.78 14.60
CA VAL A 63 5.05 -2.54 15.20
C VAL A 63 3.96 -2.83 16.23
N GLN A 64 3.10 -3.81 15.97
CA GLN A 64 2.02 -4.19 16.89
C GLN A 64 2.56 -4.90 18.15
N ALA A 65 3.59 -5.72 17.99
CA ALA A 65 4.22 -6.46 19.07
C ALA A 65 5.04 -5.59 20.03
N ALA A 66 5.45 -4.40 19.59
CA ALA A 66 6.19 -3.46 20.40
C ALA A 66 5.32 -2.84 21.50
N ASP A 67 5.99 -2.49 22.61
CA ASP A 67 5.38 -1.76 23.72
C ASP A 67 4.79 -0.42 23.24
N GLU A 68 3.74 0.02 23.92
CA GLU A 68 3.02 1.26 23.57
C GLU A 68 3.96 2.49 23.54
N SER A 69 5.00 2.50 24.39
CA SER A 69 6.00 3.56 24.44
C SER A 69 6.92 3.60 23.21
N GLN A 70 7.16 2.45 22.57
CA GLN A 70 8.03 2.30 21.41
C GLN A 70 7.28 2.34 20.08
N ARG A 71 6.00 1.98 20.08
CA ARG A 71 5.16 1.94 18.88
C ARG A 71 5.19 3.23 18.05
N PRO A 72 5.11 4.45 18.63
CA PRO A 72 5.20 5.68 17.84
C PRO A 72 6.51 5.82 17.05
N GLN A 73 7.62 5.35 17.61
CA GLN A 73 8.93 5.40 16.94
C GLN A 73 8.99 4.41 15.77
N LEU A 74 8.46 3.21 15.95
CA LEU A 74 8.41 2.21 14.87
C LEU A 74 7.45 2.61 13.75
N VAL A 75 6.31 3.23 14.09
CA VAL A 75 5.43 3.84 13.08
C VAL A 75 6.13 4.95 12.32
N ALA A 76 6.96 5.75 12.98
CA ALA A 76 7.77 6.78 12.33
C ALA A 76 8.82 6.21 11.36
N ILE A 77 9.14 4.91 11.45
CA ILE A 77 9.97 4.16 10.48
C ILE A 77 9.11 3.56 9.37
N LEU A 78 7.97 2.97 9.71
CA LEU A 78 7.07 2.32 8.75
C LEU A 78 6.44 3.31 7.76
N LEU A 79 6.03 4.50 8.21
CA LEU A 79 5.37 5.48 7.34
C LEU A 79 6.27 5.97 6.19
N PRO A 80 7.52 6.42 6.43
CA PRO A 80 8.45 6.76 5.34
C PRO A 80 8.72 5.59 4.39
N LEU A 81 8.79 4.36 4.91
CA LEU A 81 9.01 3.15 4.12
C LEU A 81 7.84 2.90 3.15
N LEU A 82 6.60 3.00 3.61
CA LEU A 82 5.43 2.89 2.74
C LEU A 82 5.38 4.04 1.71
N ILE A 83 5.74 5.26 2.09
CA ILE A 83 5.80 6.40 1.16
C ILE A 83 6.87 6.16 0.08
N SER A 84 7.98 5.50 0.40
CA SER A 84 9.05 5.18 -0.56
C SER A 84 8.59 4.22 -1.65
N PHE A 85 7.54 3.43 -1.39
CA PHE A 85 6.93 2.54 -2.37
C PHE A 85 6.00 3.25 -3.35
N LEU A 86 5.56 4.48 -3.06
CA LEU A 86 4.71 5.24 -3.95
C LEU A 86 5.47 5.66 -5.21
N LEU A 87 4.93 5.35 -6.38
CA LEU A 87 5.39 5.93 -7.65
C LEU A 87 4.90 7.37 -7.80
N ASP A 88 5.65 8.18 -8.53
CA ASP A 88 5.19 9.48 -9.01
C ASP A 88 4.43 9.33 -10.34
N GLU A 89 3.70 10.36 -10.78
CA GLU A 89 2.90 10.32 -12.02
C GLU A 89 3.74 10.02 -13.26
N ASN A 90 5.00 10.45 -13.29
CA ASN A 90 5.91 10.24 -14.43
C ASN A 90 6.35 8.78 -14.55
N THR A 91 6.51 8.10 -13.42
CA THR A 91 6.95 6.70 -13.33
C THR A 91 5.80 5.72 -13.31
N LEU A 92 4.61 6.14 -12.88
CA LEU A 92 3.43 5.28 -12.76
C LEU A 92 3.02 4.69 -14.11
N GLY A 93 3.04 5.49 -15.18
CA GLY A 93 2.63 5.05 -16.52
C GLY A 93 3.55 4.02 -17.17
N SER A 94 4.85 4.04 -16.86
CA SER A 94 5.86 3.13 -17.41
C SER A 94 6.22 1.97 -16.49
N ALA A 95 5.70 1.95 -15.26
CA ALA A 95 6.08 0.96 -14.25
C ALA A 95 5.49 -0.44 -14.54
N PRO A 96 6.22 -1.51 -14.19
CA PRO A 96 5.71 -2.88 -14.21
C PRO A 96 4.41 -3.01 -13.43
N ALA A 97 3.53 -3.93 -13.85
CA ALA A 97 2.25 -4.17 -13.16
C ALA A 97 2.45 -4.44 -11.66
N SER A 98 3.44 -5.26 -11.31
CA SER A 98 3.80 -5.54 -9.92
C SER A 98 4.18 -4.30 -9.11
N SER A 99 4.96 -3.38 -9.70
CA SER A 99 5.34 -2.13 -9.05
C SER A 99 4.16 -1.18 -8.85
N ARG A 100 3.23 -1.14 -9.81
CA ARG A 100 1.97 -0.38 -9.68
C ARG A 100 1.10 -0.96 -8.57
N SER A 101 0.95 -2.28 -8.50
CA SER A 101 0.23 -2.94 -7.40
C SER A 101 0.87 -2.69 -6.03
N LEU A 102 2.21 -2.64 -5.95
CA LEU A 102 2.90 -2.23 -4.72
C LEU A 102 2.55 -0.78 -4.32
N HIS A 103 2.55 0.16 -5.28
CA HIS A 103 2.13 1.54 -5.04
C HIS A 103 0.69 1.60 -4.51
N GLU A 104 -0.25 0.90 -5.13
CA GLU A 104 -1.66 0.85 -4.70
C GLU A 104 -1.80 0.27 -3.27
N ALA A 105 -1.10 -0.82 -2.98
CA ALA A 105 -1.10 -1.43 -1.65
C ALA A 105 -0.53 -0.48 -0.58
N ALA A 106 0.62 0.13 -0.85
CA ALA A 106 1.24 1.09 0.06
C ALA A 106 0.36 2.32 0.30
N LEU A 107 -0.29 2.85 -0.75
CA LEU A 107 -1.22 3.97 -0.61
C LEU A 107 -2.42 3.61 0.27
N LYS A 108 -2.98 2.41 0.07
CA LYS A 108 -4.08 1.89 0.92
C LYS A 108 -3.66 1.79 2.38
N ASP A 109 -2.46 1.28 2.66
CA ASP A 109 -1.93 1.16 4.01
C ASP A 109 -1.66 2.52 4.65
N LEU A 110 -1.13 3.48 3.90
CA LEU A 110 -0.96 4.86 4.36
C LEU A 110 -2.29 5.54 4.71
N MET A 111 -3.34 5.32 3.92
CA MET A 111 -4.68 5.84 4.20
C MET A 111 -5.31 5.18 5.45
N ARG A 112 -4.99 3.92 5.73
CA ARG A 112 -5.44 3.18 6.93
C ARG A 112 -4.68 3.64 8.18
N LEU A 113 -3.35 3.74 8.11
CA LEU A 113 -2.48 4.03 9.24
C LEU A 113 -2.44 5.53 9.60
N GLY A 114 -2.61 6.42 8.62
CA GLY A 114 -2.56 7.86 8.82
C GLY A 114 -3.49 8.37 9.92
N PRO A 115 -4.80 8.04 9.89
CA PRO A 115 -5.73 8.41 10.96
C PRO A 115 -5.40 7.76 12.31
N GLN A 116 -4.94 6.49 12.30
CA GLN A 116 -4.62 5.74 13.52
C GLN A 116 -3.40 6.32 14.26
N HIS A 117 -2.46 6.91 13.53
CA HIS A 117 -1.23 7.47 14.08
C HIS A 117 -1.06 8.96 13.71
N SER A 118 -2.14 9.72 13.80
CA SER A 118 -2.22 11.10 13.29
C SER A 118 -1.13 12.04 13.81
N THR A 119 -0.71 11.92 15.08
CA THR A 119 0.37 12.74 15.65
C THR A 119 1.72 12.47 14.97
N VAL A 120 2.08 11.19 14.82
CA VAL A 120 3.33 10.77 14.16
C VAL A 120 3.29 11.17 12.69
N PHE A 121 2.17 10.90 12.03
CA PHE A 121 1.96 11.22 10.62
C PHE A 121 2.08 12.73 10.35
N ARG A 122 1.41 13.58 11.14
CA ARG A 122 1.50 15.04 11.02
C ARG A 122 2.92 15.56 11.27
N SER A 123 3.62 14.98 12.25
CA SER A 123 5.02 15.32 12.53
C SER A 123 5.90 15.02 11.31
N LEU A 124 5.76 13.82 10.74
CA LEU A 124 6.51 13.38 9.56
C LEU A 124 6.27 14.29 8.34
N ILE A 125 5.01 14.60 8.05
CA ILE A 125 4.63 15.46 6.92
C ILE A 125 5.14 16.90 7.13
N ARG A 126 5.23 17.37 8.38
CA ARG A 126 5.80 18.68 8.71
C ARG A 126 7.34 18.69 8.58
N SER A 127 8.01 17.62 9.00
CA SER A 127 9.48 17.55 8.98
C SER A 127 10.06 17.24 7.61
N SER A 128 9.28 16.60 6.71
CA SER A 128 9.78 16.09 5.43
C SER A 128 8.90 16.54 4.24
N PRO A 129 9.14 17.76 3.69
CA PRO A 129 8.37 18.29 2.57
C PRO A 129 8.36 17.38 1.33
N HIS A 130 9.47 16.68 1.06
CA HIS A 130 9.57 15.74 -0.06
C HIS A 130 8.60 14.55 0.10
N LEU A 131 8.53 13.94 1.30
CA LEU A 131 7.61 12.83 1.57
C LEU A 131 6.16 13.28 1.48
N LYS A 132 5.86 14.50 1.95
CA LYS A 132 4.56 15.14 1.78
C LYS A 132 4.18 15.25 0.31
N SER A 133 5.04 15.84 -0.52
CA SER A 133 4.78 16.02 -1.96
C SER A 133 4.52 14.69 -2.66
N ARG A 134 5.30 13.65 -2.33
CA ARG A 134 5.14 12.30 -2.92
C ARG A 134 3.80 11.67 -2.55
N LEU A 135 3.39 11.77 -1.29
CA LEU A 135 2.10 11.29 -0.83
C LEU A 135 0.94 12.07 -1.49
N GLU A 136 1.02 13.40 -1.53
CA GLU A 136 -0.02 14.23 -2.13
C GLU A 136 -0.20 13.95 -3.62
N ALA A 137 0.88 13.71 -4.35
CA ALA A 137 0.83 13.28 -5.74
C ALA A 137 0.09 11.93 -5.88
N ALA A 138 0.50 10.91 -5.10
CA ALA A 138 -0.14 9.59 -5.14
C ALA A 138 -1.64 9.63 -4.77
N VAL A 139 -2.02 10.41 -3.77
CA VAL A 139 -3.43 10.57 -3.37
C VAL A 139 -4.24 11.24 -4.49
N ARG A 140 -3.67 12.24 -5.18
CA ARG A 140 -4.32 12.93 -6.29
C ARG A 140 -4.53 11.99 -7.47
N GLY A 141 -3.50 11.27 -7.90
CA GLY A 141 -3.60 10.28 -8.98
C GLY A 141 -4.65 9.21 -8.68
N ASN A 142 -4.73 8.73 -7.43
CA ASN A 142 -5.76 7.79 -7.02
C ASN A 142 -7.19 8.37 -7.08
N GLN A 143 -7.39 9.63 -6.67
CA GLN A 143 -8.70 10.30 -6.78
C GLN A 143 -9.14 10.45 -8.24
N GLU A 144 -8.23 10.84 -9.12
CA GLU A 144 -8.49 10.97 -10.56
C GLU A 144 -8.87 9.63 -11.18
N CYS A 145 -8.16 8.55 -10.83
CA CYS A 145 -8.46 7.19 -11.29
C CYS A 145 -9.83 6.68 -10.81
N VAL A 146 -10.19 6.94 -9.54
CA VAL A 146 -11.50 6.55 -8.99
C VAL A 146 -12.62 7.34 -9.66
N ASN A 147 -12.45 8.64 -9.86
CA ASN A 147 -13.42 9.50 -10.53
C ASN A 147 -13.60 9.13 -12.01
N ALA A 148 -12.52 8.78 -12.73
CA ALA A 148 -12.59 8.32 -14.11
C ALA A 148 -13.36 6.99 -14.24
N LYS A 149 -13.11 6.03 -13.34
CA LYS A 149 -13.86 4.77 -13.27
C LYS A 149 -15.35 5.00 -12.99
N ALA A 150 -15.68 5.91 -12.08
CA ALA A 150 -17.06 6.28 -11.78
C ALA A 150 -17.80 6.91 -12.97
N ASN A 151 -17.14 7.79 -13.73
CA ASN A 151 -17.73 8.42 -14.92
C ASN A 151 -17.87 7.47 -16.12
N SER A 152 -17.02 6.43 -16.21
CA SER A 152 -17.13 5.40 -17.25
C SER A 152 -18.22 4.35 -16.99
N ALA A 153 -18.76 4.28 -15.77
CA ALA A 153 -19.78 3.32 -15.37
C ALA A 153 -21.23 3.76 -15.70
N ASN A 154 -21.42 4.76 -16.55
CA ASN A 154 -22.73 5.13 -17.07
C ASN A 154 -22.92 4.66 -18.52
N PRO A 155 -23.31 3.39 -18.78
CA PRO A 155 -23.86 3.02 -20.06
C PRO A 155 -25.29 3.58 -20.09
N ALA A 156 -25.45 4.83 -20.49
CA ALA A 156 -26.75 5.37 -20.83
C ALA A 156 -27.30 4.54 -22.01
N ALA A 157 -28.16 3.59 -21.66
CA ALA A 157 -28.96 2.79 -22.55
C ALA A 157 -29.71 3.71 -23.53
N LYS A 158 -29.26 3.76 -24.78
CA LYS A 158 -30.15 4.13 -25.90
C LYS A 158 -30.70 2.84 -26.49
N ALA A 159 -31.65 2.25 -25.76
CA ALA A 159 -32.58 1.30 -26.32
C ALA A 159 -33.44 2.04 -27.35
N SER A 160 -33.34 1.64 -28.61
CA SER A 160 -34.17 2.07 -29.72
C SER A 160 -35.64 1.68 -29.44
N PRO A 161 -36.62 2.60 -29.54
CA PRO A 161 -38.02 2.20 -29.45
C PRO A 161 -38.43 1.55 -30.76
N SER A 162 -38.81 0.28 -30.68
CA SER A 162 -39.41 -0.49 -31.77
C SER A 162 -40.76 0.13 -32.16
N ILE A 163 -40.82 0.73 -33.35
CA ILE A 163 -42.07 1.14 -33.98
C ILE A 163 -42.70 -0.11 -34.60
N THR A 164 -43.78 -0.60 -34.01
CA THR A 164 -44.67 -1.58 -34.64
C THR A 164 -45.82 -0.83 -35.30
N LEU A 165 -45.71 -0.62 -36.61
CA LEU A 165 -46.77 -0.04 -37.42
C LEU A 165 -47.80 -1.15 -37.72
N LYS A 166 -48.97 -1.11 -37.05
CA LYS A 166 -50.14 -1.91 -37.42
C LYS A 166 -50.82 -1.25 -38.63
N THR A 167 -50.79 -1.92 -39.78
CA THR A 167 -51.66 -1.59 -40.92
C THR A 167 -52.76 -2.63 -41.04
N ASN A 168 -53.98 -2.26 -40.67
CA ASN A 168 -55.21 -2.90 -41.14
C ASN A 168 -55.68 -2.13 -42.38
N PHE A 169 -55.80 -2.78 -43.54
CA PHE A 169 -56.74 -2.37 -44.58
C PHE A 169 -57.25 -3.58 -45.37
N LEU A 170 -58.56 -3.77 -45.20
CA LEU A 170 -59.57 -4.45 -46.04
C LEU A 170 -59.47 -5.97 -46.23
#